data_AF-A0A2V5J056-F1
#
_entry.id   AF-A0A2V5J056-F1
#
_cell.length_a   1.000
_cell.length_b   1.000
_cell.length_c   1.000
_cell.angle_alpha   90.00
_cell.angle_beta   90.00
_cell.angle_gamma   90.00
#
_symmetry.space_group_name_H-M   'P 1'
#
loop_
_entity.id
_entity.type
_entity.pdbx_description
1 polymer ?
#
loop_
_entity_poly.entity_id
_entity_poly.type
_entity_poly.pdbx_seq_one_letter_code
_entity_poly.pdbx_strand_id
1 'polypeptide(L)'
;MVSFIWTICYLSVLVGLSAYGVHRYFIIYLFLKNRKRESVPAGRFEKLPVVTVQLPIFNEVYVVERLLRSVSKLDYPRDRLQIQVLDDSTDDTREITADCAAELRKRGFDVELIHRADRTGFKAGALERGLATARGEFVCILDA
;
A
#
# COMPACT_ATOMS: atom_id res chain seq x y z
N MET A 1 -34.62 41.79 -4.81
CA MET A 1 -34.72 40.36 -4.49
C MET A 1 -33.65 39.53 -5.20
N VAL A 2 -33.55 39.60 -6.53
CA VAL A 2 -32.53 38.85 -7.32
C VAL A 2 -31.09 39.18 -6.92
N SER A 3 -30.75 40.47 -6.75
CA SER A 3 -29.40 40.88 -6.31
C SER A 3 -29.03 40.34 -4.93
N PHE A 4 -29.99 40.25 -4.00
CA PHE A 4 -29.76 39.71 -2.66
C PHE A 4 -29.44 38.21 -2.68
N ILE A 5 -30.14 37.44 -3.53
CA ILE A 5 -29.87 36.01 -3.74
C ILE A 5 -28.44 35.81 -4.29
N TRP A 6 -28.03 36.60 -5.28
CA TRP A 6 -26.67 36.52 -5.83
C TRP A 6 -25.59 36.85 -4.81
N THR A 7 -25.81 37.86 -3.96
CA THR A 7 -24.88 38.19 -2.88
C THR A 7 -24.74 37.05 -1.87
N ILE A 8 -25.83 36.40 -1.48
CA ILE A 8 -25.79 35.24 -0.57
C ILE A 8 -25.03 34.07 -1.20
N CYS A 9 -25.30 33.75 -2.47
CA CYS A 9 -24.59 32.70 -3.19
C CYS A 9 -23.09 32.99 -3.27
N TYR A 10 -22.72 34.22 -3.63
CA TYR A 10 -21.32 34.66 -3.70
C TYR A 10 -20.61 34.52 -2.35
N LEU A 11 -21.21 35.02 -1.26
CA LEU A 11 -20.63 34.93 0.08
C LEU A 11 -20.50 33.48 0.55
N SER A 12 -21.47 32.61 0.23
CA SER A 12 -21.40 31.19 0.56
C SER A 12 -20.21 30.50 -0.10
N VAL A 13 -20.00 30.76 -1.40
CA VAL A 13 -18.84 30.24 -2.15
C VAL A 13 -17.53 30.80 -1.58
N LEU A 14 -17.48 32.10 -1.28
CA LEU A 14 -16.29 32.74 -0.72
C LEU A 14 -15.92 32.15 0.65
N VAL A 15 -16.89 31.88 1.51
CA VAL A 15 -16.69 31.22 2.81
C VAL A 15 -16.17 29.80 2.61
N GLY A 16 -16.75 29.04 1.67
CA GLY A 16 -16.29 27.67 1.35
C GLY A 16 -14.83 27.64 0.88
N LEU A 17 -14.47 28.52 -0.05
CA LEU A 17 -13.08 28.64 -0.54
C LEU A 17 -12.11 29.11 0.56
N SER A 18 -12.56 30.05 1.40
CA SER A 18 -11.76 30.52 2.54
C SER A 18 -11.51 29.40 3.55
N ALA A 19 -12.52 28.60 3.87
CA ALA A 19 -12.39 27.45 4.76
C ALA A 19 -11.42 26.40 4.19
N TYR A 20 -11.50 26.10 2.89
CA TYR A 20 -10.55 25.21 2.21
C TYR A 20 -9.11 25.76 2.27
N GLY A 21 -8.94 27.08 2.05
CA GLY A 21 -7.66 27.76 2.19
C GLY A 21 -7.08 27.64 3.60
N VAL A 22 -7.88 27.95 4.62
CA VAL A 22 -7.49 27.83 6.04
C VAL A 22 -7.10 26.39 6.38
N HIS A 23 -7.86 25.39 5.93
CA HIS A 23 -7.53 23.99 6.12
C HIS A 23 -6.16 23.63 5.51
N ARG A 24 -5.87 24.12 4.31
CA ARG A 24 -4.57 23.89 3.65
C ARG A 24 -3.41 24.57 4.38
N TYR A 25 -3.61 25.81 4.84
CA TYR A 25 -2.62 26.49 5.68
C TYR A 25 -2.38 25.75 6.99
N PHE A 26 -3.43 25.19 7.59
CA PHE A 26 -3.32 24.41 8.81
C PHE A 26 -2.48 23.13 8.60
N ILE A 27 -2.70 22.39 7.50
CA ILE A 27 -1.89 21.22 7.15
C ILE A 27 -0.42 21.62 6.95
N ILE A 28 -0.15 22.71 6.23
CA ILE A 28 1.22 23.21 6.00
C ILE A 28 1.86 23.60 7.33
N TYR A 29 1.14 24.30 8.21
CA TYR A 29 1.62 24.64 9.53
C TYR A 29 1.95 23.40 10.36
N LEU A 30 1.07 22.39 10.39
CA LEU A 30 1.31 21.12 11.08
C LEU A 30 2.53 20.39 10.50
N PHE A 31 2.69 20.36 9.17
CA PHE A 31 3.86 19.79 8.52
C PHE A 31 5.13 20.54 8.94
N LEU A 32 5.18 21.87 8.82
CA LEU A 32 6.35 22.67 9.18
C LEU A 32 6.70 22.54 10.67
N LYS A 33 5.69 22.47 11.55
CA LYS A 33 5.85 22.26 12.98
C LYS A 33 6.42 20.88 13.30
N ASN A 34 6.00 19.84 12.58
CA ASN A 34 6.34 18.45 12.89
C ASN A 34 7.41 17.83 11.97
N ARG A 35 7.89 18.52 10.92
CA ARG A 35 8.83 17.96 9.92
C ARG A 35 10.17 17.50 10.51
N LYS A 36 10.55 18.04 11.67
CA LYS A 36 11.80 17.67 12.38
C LYS A 36 11.58 16.59 13.44
N ARG A 37 10.35 16.13 13.62
CA ARG A 37 10.02 15.10 14.58
C ARG A 37 10.32 13.75 13.92
N GLU A 38 11.55 13.30 14.09
CA GLU A 38 11.93 11.97 13.62
C GLU A 38 11.14 10.90 14.38
N SER A 39 10.68 9.88 13.65
CA SER A 39 10.11 8.69 14.27
C SER A 39 11.24 7.90 14.90
N VAL A 40 11.42 8.03 16.21
CA VAL A 40 12.37 7.21 16.95
C VAL A 40 11.73 5.84 17.21
N PRO A 41 12.36 4.73 16.76
CA PRO A 41 11.87 3.40 17.09
C PRO A 41 11.80 3.24 18.62
N ALA A 42 10.69 2.69 19.14
CA ALA A 42 10.52 2.45 20.57
C ALA A 42 11.57 1.48 21.14
N GLY A 43 12.21 0.69 20.28
CA GLY A 43 13.28 -0.22 20.64
C GLY A 43 13.80 -0.98 19.41
N ARG A 44 14.67 -1.96 19.66
CA ARG A 44 15.14 -2.92 18.66
C ARG A 44 14.77 -4.33 19.12
N PHE A 45 14.45 -5.20 18.17
CA PHE A 45 14.24 -6.61 18.45
C PHE A 45 15.60 -7.29 18.69
N GLU A 46 15.69 -8.15 19.71
CA GLU A 46 16.86 -9.01 19.93
C GLU A 46 16.94 -10.10 18.85
N LYS A 47 15.79 -10.62 18.44
CA LYS A 47 15.63 -11.54 17.31
C LYS A 47 14.52 -11.01 16.43
N LEU A 48 14.80 -10.87 15.14
CA LEU A 48 13.82 -10.36 14.18
C LEU A 48 12.63 -11.34 14.08
N PRO A 49 11.38 -10.87 14.14
CA PRO A 49 10.20 -11.73 14.03
C PRO A 49 10.05 -12.33 12.64
N VAL A 50 9.20 -13.34 12.46
CA VAL A 50 8.79 -13.72 11.09
C VAL A 50 7.83 -12.66 10.56
N VAL A 51 8.02 -12.22 9.31
CA VAL A 51 7.17 -11.22 8.66
C VAL A 51 6.60 -11.79 7.36
N THR A 52 5.29 -11.63 7.18
CA THR A 52 4.64 -11.87 5.89
C THR A 52 4.42 -10.53 5.19
N VAL A 53 5.03 -10.35 4.03
CA VAL A 53 4.79 -9.20 3.16
C VAL A 53 3.68 -9.56 2.19
N GLN A 54 2.58 -8.80 2.19
CA GLN A 54 1.47 -8.97 1.26
C GLN A 54 1.51 -7.88 0.19
N LEU A 55 1.45 -8.32 -1.07
CA LEU A 55 1.47 -7.50 -2.27
C LEU A 55 0.14 -7.71 -3.01
N PRO A 56 -0.92 -6.95 -2.71
CA PRO A 56 -2.15 -6.95 -3.50
C PRO A 56 -1.92 -6.27 -4.85
N ILE A 57 -2.28 -6.93 -5.94
CA ILE A 57 -2.04 -6.48 -7.32
C ILE A 57 -3.32 -6.61 -8.14
N PHE A 58 -3.62 -5.57 -8.94
CA PHE A 58 -4.73 -5.59 -9.90
C PHE A 58 -4.47 -4.68 -11.10
N ASN A 59 -4.19 -5.30 -12.25
CA ASN A 59 -4.00 -4.63 -13.54
C ASN A 59 -2.89 -3.55 -13.50
N GLU A 60 -1.71 -3.92 -12.99
CA GLU A 60 -0.57 -3.03 -12.78
C GLU A 60 0.71 -3.49 -13.51
N VAL A 61 0.56 -3.77 -14.80
CA VAL A 61 1.62 -4.31 -15.69
C VAL A 61 2.96 -3.54 -15.60
N TYR A 62 2.93 -2.22 -15.41
CA TYR A 62 4.14 -1.38 -15.38
C TYR A 62 4.83 -1.31 -14.02
N VAL A 63 4.19 -1.77 -12.94
CA VAL A 63 4.68 -1.59 -11.58
C VAL A 63 5.06 -2.92 -10.92
N VAL A 64 4.36 -4.00 -11.28
CA VAL A 64 4.52 -5.33 -10.63
C VAL A 64 5.96 -5.84 -10.62
N GLU A 65 6.69 -5.71 -11.73
CA GLU A 65 8.09 -6.17 -11.79
C GLU A 65 8.97 -5.35 -10.83
N ARG A 66 8.82 -4.02 -10.85
CA ARG A 66 9.59 -3.14 -9.96
C ARG A 66 9.25 -3.41 -8.50
N LEU A 67 7.99 -3.67 -8.19
CA LEU A 67 7.53 -4.02 -6.85
C LEU A 67 8.21 -5.29 -6.36
N LEU A 68 8.09 -6.40 -7.10
CA LEU A 68 8.66 -7.69 -6.73
C LEU A 68 10.19 -7.64 -6.61
N ARG A 69 10.86 -6.91 -7.52
CA ARG A 69 12.30 -6.66 -7.42
C ARG A 69 12.67 -5.86 -6.18
N SER A 70 11.86 -4.87 -5.80
CA SER A 70 12.11 -4.03 -4.61
C SER A 70 11.92 -4.82 -3.32
N VAL A 71 10.90 -5.67 -3.23
CA VAL A 71 10.68 -6.55 -2.08
C VAL A 71 11.84 -7.52 -1.88
N SER A 72 12.44 -8.01 -2.97
CA SER A 72 13.64 -8.86 -2.91
C SER A 72 14.91 -8.16 -2.38
N LYS A 73 14.87 -6.83 -2.25
CA LYS A 73 15.97 -6.00 -1.73
C LYS A 73 15.75 -5.55 -0.29
N LEU A 74 14.66 -5.98 0.36
CA LEU A 74 14.45 -5.71 1.78
C LEU A 74 15.62 -6.27 2.59
N ASP A 75 16.17 -5.45 3.48
CA ASP A 75 17.22 -5.85 4.42
C ASP A 75 16.57 -6.64 5.58
N TYR A 76 16.20 -7.88 5.29
CA TYR A 76 15.56 -8.80 6.22
C TYR A 76 16.05 -10.24 6.00
N PRO A 77 16.21 -11.06 7.06
CA PRO A 77 16.59 -12.45 6.91
C PRO A 77 15.58 -13.22 6.06
N ARG A 78 16.05 -13.93 5.02
CA ARG A 78 15.19 -14.64 4.06
C ARG A 78 14.41 -15.78 4.69
N ASP A 79 14.99 -16.44 5.69
CA ASP A 79 14.34 -17.51 6.48
C ASP A 79 13.19 -16.98 7.36
N ARG A 80 13.09 -15.66 7.51
CA ARG A 80 12.07 -14.98 8.33
C ARG A 80 11.14 -14.09 7.50
N LEU A 81 11.24 -14.13 6.18
CA LEU A 81 10.44 -13.32 5.28
C LEU A 81 9.63 -14.22 4.33
N GLN A 82 8.31 -14.18 4.47
CA GLN A 82 7.38 -14.72 3.49
C GLN A 82 6.88 -13.58 2.60
N ILE A 83 6.87 -13.80 1.28
CA ILE A 83 6.33 -12.85 0.31
C ILE A 83 5.05 -13.46 -0.28
N GLN A 84 3.91 -12.83 -0.05
CA GLN A 84 2.65 -13.19 -0.66
C GLN A 84 2.30 -12.21 -1.76
N VAL A 85 2.13 -12.73 -2.96
CA VAL A 85 1.68 -11.98 -4.13
C VAL A 85 0.21 -12.33 -4.35
N LEU A 86 -0.67 -11.36 -4.11
CA LEU A 86 -2.12 -11.53 -4.12
C LEU A 86 -2.66 -10.88 -5.40
N ASP A 87 -2.79 -11.67 -6.44
CA ASP A 87 -3.04 -11.17 -7.79
C ASP A 87 -4.49 -11.44 -8.22
N ASP A 88 -5.27 -10.37 -8.36
CA ASP A 88 -6.64 -10.39 -8.89
C ASP A 88 -6.70 -9.96 -10.36
N SER A 89 -5.56 -9.77 -11.02
CA SER A 89 -5.49 -9.16 -12.36
C SER A 89 -6.12 -10.06 -13.42
N THR A 90 -6.75 -9.43 -14.40
CA THR A 90 -7.38 -10.10 -15.54
C THR A 90 -6.67 -9.82 -16.87
N ASP A 91 -5.59 -9.03 -16.82
CA ASP A 91 -4.76 -8.65 -17.95
C ASP A 91 -3.39 -9.35 -17.92
N ASP A 92 -2.46 -8.87 -18.75
CA ASP A 92 -1.10 -9.41 -18.88
C ASP A 92 -0.28 -9.32 -17.58
N THR A 93 -0.73 -8.55 -16.58
CA THR A 93 -0.08 -8.46 -15.26
C THR A 93 0.07 -9.86 -14.64
N ARG A 94 -0.88 -10.77 -14.89
CA ARG A 94 -0.86 -12.13 -14.34
C ARG A 94 0.36 -12.93 -14.75
N GLU A 95 0.73 -12.87 -16.03
CA GLU A 95 1.88 -13.61 -16.57
C GLU A 95 3.18 -13.06 -15.99
N ILE A 96 3.33 -11.73 -16.00
CA ILE A 96 4.50 -11.05 -15.42
C ILE A 96 4.65 -11.37 -13.93
N THR A 97 3.54 -11.38 -13.19
CA THR A 97 3.52 -11.70 -11.76
C THR A 97 3.97 -13.13 -11.52
N ALA A 98 3.49 -14.09 -12.33
CA ALA A 98 3.88 -15.49 -12.24
C ALA A 98 5.37 -15.69 -12.52
N ASP A 99 5.89 -15.05 -13.57
CA ASP A 99 7.30 -15.12 -13.96
C ASP A 99 8.22 -14.52 -12.89
N CYS A 100 7.90 -13.33 -12.40
CA CYS A 100 8.66 -12.66 -11.35
C CYS A 100 8.64 -13.48 -10.05
N ALA A 101 7.48 -14.01 -9.64
CA ALA A 101 7.37 -14.87 -8.47
C ALA A 101 8.21 -16.16 -8.63
N ALA A 102 8.21 -16.76 -9.81
CA ALA A 102 9.03 -17.93 -10.11
C ALA A 102 10.54 -17.61 -10.09
N GLU A 103 10.96 -16.46 -10.64
CA GLU A 103 12.35 -15.97 -10.57
C GLU A 103 12.81 -15.82 -9.11
N LEU A 104 11.98 -15.21 -8.26
CA LEU A 104 12.29 -15.03 -6.85
C LEU A 104 12.39 -16.36 -6.10
N ARG A 105 11.48 -17.32 -6.36
CA ARG A 105 11.58 -18.67 -5.79
C ARG A 105 12.91 -19.35 -6.17
N LYS A 106 13.32 -19.25 -7.44
CA LYS A 106 14.60 -19.81 -7.91
C LYS A 106 15.81 -19.18 -7.20
N ARG A 107 15.70 -17.91 -6.79
CA ARG A 107 16.72 -17.19 -6.00
C ARG A 107 16.69 -17.53 -4.50
N GLY A 108 15.80 -18.42 -4.07
CA GLY A 108 15.67 -18.90 -2.69
C GLY A 108 14.82 -18.02 -1.78
N PHE A 109 13.95 -17.18 -2.34
CA PHE A 109 12.94 -16.46 -1.56
C PHE A 109 11.71 -17.35 -1.33
N ASP A 110 11.11 -17.23 -0.16
CA ASP A 110 9.80 -17.82 0.12
C ASP A 110 8.71 -16.92 -0.47
N VAL A 111 8.26 -17.27 -1.69
CA VAL A 111 7.21 -16.54 -2.40
C VAL A 111 6.01 -17.43 -2.61
N GLU A 112 4.83 -16.94 -2.23
CA GLU A 112 3.53 -17.55 -2.47
C GLU A 112 2.76 -16.66 -3.44
N LEU A 113 2.24 -17.24 -4.54
CA LEU A 113 1.42 -16.52 -5.50
C LEU A 113 0.00 -17.04 -5.34
N ILE A 114 -0.90 -16.16 -4.92
CA ILE A 114 -2.31 -16.46 -4.72
C ILE A 114 -3.07 -15.67 -5.77
N HIS A 115 -3.46 -16.35 -6.85
CA HIS A 115 -4.32 -15.76 -7.86
C HIS A 115 -5.78 -16.03 -7.53
N ARG A 116 -6.62 -15.00 -7.66
CA ARG A 116 -8.08 -15.13 -7.54
C ARG A 116 -8.74 -14.68 -8.84
N ALA A 117 -9.55 -15.55 -9.41
CA ALA A 117 -10.37 -15.20 -10.58
C ALA A 117 -11.59 -14.35 -10.22
N ASP A 118 -12.06 -14.43 -8.98
CA ASP A 118 -13.15 -13.62 -8.45
C ASP A 118 -12.60 -12.52 -7.55
N ARG A 119 -12.98 -11.27 -7.84
CA ARG A 119 -12.58 -10.06 -7.12
C ARG A 119 -13.55 -9.69 -5.98
N THR A 120 -14.34 -10.64 -5.48
CA THR A 120 -15.19 -10.43 -4.30
C THR A 120 -14.40 -9.86 -3.12
N GLY A 121 -14.85 -8.70 -2.61
CA GLY A 121 -14.15 -7.97 -1.54
C GLY A 121 -12.94 -7.16 -1.99
N PHE A 122 -12.62 -7.13 -3.28
CA PHE A 122 -11.51 -6.37 -3.88
C PHE A 122 -10.19 -6.60 -3.11
N LYS A 123 -9.43 -5.52 -2.87
CA LYS A 123 -8.20 -5.54 -2.09
C LYS A 123 -8.39 -6.17 -0.70
N ALA A 124 -9.48 -5.86 -0.01
CA ALA A 124 -9.72 -6.41 1.33
C ALA A 124 -9.91 -7.93 1.30
N GLY A 125 -10.65 -8.44 0.31
CA GLY A 125 -10.81 -9.87 0.10
C GLY A 125 -9.48 -10.54 -0.26
N ALA A 126 -8.66 -9.93 -1.13
CA ALA A 126 -7.36 -10.47 -1.49
C ALA A 126 -6.46 -10.61 -0.24
N LEU A 127 -6.40 -9.56 0.59
CA LEU A 127 -5.67 -9.55 1.85
C LEU A 127 -6.19 -10.60 2.84
N GLU A 128 -7.51 -10.72 3.00
CA GLU A 128 -8.13 -11.76 3.84
C GLU A 128 -7.72 -13.17 3.39
N ARG A 129 -7.73 -13.42 2.07
CA ARG A 129 -7.28 -14.71 1.52
C ARG A 129 -5.81 -14.97 1.82
N GLY A 130 -4.96 -13.96 1.72
CA GLY A 130 -3.54 -14.05 2.05
C GLY A 130 -3.29 -14.29 3.54
N LEU A 131 -4.09 -13.64 4.42
CA LEU A 131 -3.97 -13.80 5.87
C LEU A 131 -4.18 -15.25 6.32
N ALA A 132 -5.00 -16.02 5.61
CA ALA A 132 -5.23 -17.43 5.89
C ALA A 132 -3.97 -18.31 5.75
N THR A 133 -2.97 -17.88 4.97
CA THR A 133 -1.69 -18.59 4.77
C THR A 133 -0.47 -17.80 5.24
N ALA A 134 -0.70 -16.66 5.92
CA ALA A 134 0.37 -15.84 6.49
C ALA A 134 1.03 -16.57 7.66
N ARG A 135 2.36 -16.60 7.68
CA ARG A 135 3.20 -17.26 8.69
C ARG A 135 3.87 -16.30 9.66
N GLY A 136 3.88 -15.01 9.32
CA GLY A 136 4.53 -13.96 10.10
C GLY A 136 3.78 -13.63 11.38
N GLU A 137 4.55 -13.27 12.41
CA GLU A 137 4.04 -12.60 13.62
C GLU A 137 3.53 -11.20 13.28
N PHE A 138 4.13 -10.58 12.26
CA PHE A 138 3.70 -9.32 11.67
C PHE A 138 3.38 -9.48 10.20
N VAL A 139 2.38 -8.71 9.76
CA VAL A 139 2.00 -8.60 8.35
C VAL A 139 2.33 -7.19 7.87
N CYS A 140 3.11 -7.10 6.80
CA CYS A 140 3.47 -5.86 6.14
C CYS A 140 2.74 -5.80 4.80
N ILE A 141 1.82 -4.85 4.64
CA ILE A 141 1.07 -4.69 3.39
C ILE A 141 1.76 -3.60 2.57
N LEU A 142 2.23 -3.93 1.38
CA LEU A 142 2.82 -2.98 0.44
C LEU A 142 1.98 -3.00 -0.84
N ASP A 143 1.40 -1.86 -1.17
CA ASP A 143 0.64 -1.72 -2.41
C ASP A 143 1.58 -1.65 -3.61
N ALA A 144 1.08 -2.15 -4.74
CA ALA A 144 1.70 -1.95 -6.04
C ALA A 144 1.61 -0.46 -6.47
#